data_AF-A0A6A1WT83-F1
#
_entry.id   AF-A0A6A1WT83-F1
#
_cell.length_a   1.000
_cell.length_b   1.000
_cell.length_c   1.000
_cell.angle_alpha   90.00
_cell.angle_beta   90.00
_cell.angle_gamma   90.00
#
_symmetry.space_group_name_H-M   'P 1'
#
loop_
_entity.id
_entity.type
_entity.pdbx_description
1 polymer ?
#
loop_
_entity_poly.entity_id
_entity_poly.type
_entity_poly.pdbx_seq_one_letter_code
_entity_poly.pdbx_strand_id
1 'polypeptide(L)'
;MDCTQETEDQTSEVISDNGSQKKQETRDEMLARHRKEISQLQNKEVELKKGAAKGSKAEQKAKKKQVEEEISQLSAKLKEKHAEELASLGYSRSDGDRKSNLDNLVKAIAGVSVTSQPDQSKPSKSAKRRGKKAQQEAAREQRIQEEQSNIISDRMIEDEELERKLETLGLTVNEIKPDGHCLYRAVENQLALLSHGSSPYTYQELREVVAAYMRKHVSDFLPFFLLEDEIEGSFPDVEMGKEYKPDSGNGSSNSSVMLSYHKHAFGLGEHYNSLVPK
;
A
#
# COMPACT_ATOMS: atom_id res chain seq x y z
N MET A 1 -70.69 -38.99 59.94
CA MET A 1 -70.71 -37.52 59.83
C MET A 1 -69.27 -37.06 60.02
N ASP A 2 -68.81 -36.18 59.14
CA ASP A 2 -67.44 -35.60 58.99
C ASP A 2 -66.64 -35.43 60.31
N CYS A 3 -65.30 -35.41 60.35
CA CYS A 3 -64.40 -34.50 59.62
C CYS A 3 -62.92 -34.80 60.01
N THR A 4 -61.97 -34.62 59.06
CA THR A 4 -60.60 -34.04 59.18
C THR A 4 -59.59 -34.53 60.26
N GLN A 5 -58.25 -34.50 60.10
CA GLN A 5 -57.28 -34.33 59.00
C GLN A 5 -55.91 -34.78 59.57
N GLU A 6 -55.13 -35.46 58.73
CA GLU A 6 -53.67 -35.37 58.51
C GLU A 6 -52.69 -34.95 59.63
N THR A 7 -51.67 -35.78 59.88
CA THR A 7 -50.29 -35.59 59.36
C THR A 7 -49.40 -36.71 59.93
N GLU A 8 -48.85 -37.55 59.04
CA GLU A 8 -47.94 -38.64 59.41
C GLU A 8 -46.47 -38.24 59.33
N ASP A 9 -45.76 -38.90 60.22
CA ASP A 9 -44.43 -38.70 60.72
C ASP A 9 -43.37 -39.42 59.87
N GLN A 10 -42.12 -39.07 60.14
CA GLN A 10 -40.88 -39.53 59.51
C GLN A 10 -40.75 -41.06 59.40
N THR A 11 -40.21 -41.54 58.28
CA THR A 11 -39.36 -42.75 58.27
C THR A 11 -38.19 -42.62 57.27
N SER A 12 -37.17 -43.39 57.58
CA SER A 12 -35.74 -43.23 57.39
C SER A 12 -35.15 -43.99 56.20
N GLU A 13 -34.01 -43.45 55.71
CA GLU A 13 -32.83 -44.11 55.11
C GLU A 13 -32.99 -45.00 53.86
N VAL A 14 -32.19 -44.72 52.81
CA VAL A 14 -31.06 -45.57 52.31
C VAL A 14 -30.38 -44.91 51.08
N ILE A 15 -29.12 -44.51 51.27
CA ILE A 15 -27.89 -44.72 50.47
C ILE A 15 -27.91 -44.73 48.91
N SER A 16 -27.11 -43.80 48.36
CA SER A 16 -26.28 -43.75 47.11
C SER A 16 -26.85 -44.07 45.72
N ASP A 17 -26.79 -43.09 44.80
CA ASP A 17 -25.92 -43.18 43.60
C ASP A 17 -25.66 -41.79 42.95
N ASN A 18 -24.56 -41.72 42.22
CA ASN A 18 -23.76 -40.61 41.76
C ASN A 18 -24.29 -39.92 40.48
N GLY A 19 -24.27 -38.59 40.42
CA GLY A 19 -24.73 -37.83 39.24
C GLY A 19 -24.36 -36.35 39.23
N SER A 20 -23.07 -36.03 39.06
CA SER A 20 -22.49 -34.75 38.60
C SER A 20 -23.27 -33.45 38.87
N GLN A 21 -23.16 -32.92 40.09
CA GLN A 21 -23.35 -31.49 40.32
C GLN A 21 -22.19 -30.73 39.66
N LYS A 22 -22.45 -30.02 38.55
CA LYS A 22 -21.53 -28.98 38.05
C LYS A 22 -21.35 -27.95 39.17
N LYS A 23 -20.20 -27.96 39.86
CA LYS A 23 -19.76 -26.82 40.67
C LYS A 23 -19.88 -25.57 39.80
N GLN A 24 -20.75 -24.64 40.17
CA GLN A 24 -20.73 -23.31 39.58
C GLN A 24 -19.35 -22.71 39.88
N GLU A 25 -18.60 -22.43 38.82
CA GLU A 25 -17.30 -21.76 38.89
C GLU A 25 -17.48 -20.42 39.62
N THR A 26 -16.66 -20.17 40.63
CA THR A 26 -16.70 -18.88 41.34
C THR A 26 -16.26 -17.75 40.40
N ARG A 27 -16.68 -16.51 40.67
CA ARG A 27 -16.34 -15.35 39.83
C ARG A 27 -14.84 -15.20 39.59
N ASP A 28 -14.04 -15.46 40.62
CA ASP A 28 -12.59 -15.33 40.54
C ASP A 28 -11.95 -16.48 39.73
N GLU A 29 -12.51 -17.68 39.81
CA GLU A 29 -12.13 -18.82 38.96
C GLU A 29 -12.48 -18.54 37.49
N MET A 30 -13.67 -17.98 37.20
CA MET A 30 -14.08 -17.59 35.85
C MET A 30 -13.19 -16.49 35.26
N LEU A 31 -12.89 -15.44 36.02
CA LEU A 31 -11.97 -14.39 35.57
C LEU A 31 -10.55 -14.93 35.39
N ALA A 32 -10.11 -15.89 36.22
CA ALA A 32 -8.83 -16.57 36.03
C ALA A 32 -8.82 -17.43 34.75
N ARG A 33 -9.95 -18.08 34.43
CA ARG A 33 -10.13 -18.81 33.17
C ARG A 33 -10.11 -17.87 31.98
N HIS A 34 -10.83 -16.74 32.01
CA HIS A 34 -10.79 -15.72 30.95
C HIS A 34 -9.38 -15.22 30.70
N ARG A 35 -8.60 -14.93 31.77
CA ARG A 35 -7.19 -14.54 31.65
C ARG A 35 -6.34 -15.62 30.97
N LYS A 36 -6.54 -16.89 31.34
CA LYS A 36 -5.83 -18.02 30.72
C LYS A 36 -6.22 -18.19 29.25
N GLU A 37 -7.50 -18.08 28.92
CA GLU A 37 -8.02 -18.20 27.54
C GLU A 37 -7.50 -17.07 26.64
N ILE A 38 -7.45 -15.83 27.13
CA ILE A 38 -6.84 -14.70 26.42
C ILE A 38 -5.35 -14.96 26.17
N SER A 39 -4.60 -15.41 27.18
CA SER A 39 -3.18 -15.73 27.02
C SER A 39 -2.95 -16.88 26.04
N GLN A 40 -3.80 -17.91 26.06
CA GLN A 40 -3.74 -19.03 25.12
C GLN A 40 -4.04 -18.59 23.68
N LEU A 41 -5.02 -17.71 23.46
CA LEU A 41 -5.29 -17.17 22.13
C LEU A 41 -4.12 -16.32 21.61
N GLN A 42 -3.49 -15.50 22.46
CA GLN A 42 -2.32 -14.72 22.08
C GLN A 42 -1.14 -15.62 21.66
N ASN A 43 -0.92 -16.73 22.35
CA ASN A 43 0.12 -17.69 21.97
C ASN A 43 -0.19 -18.36 20.62
N LYS A 44 -1.44 -18.79 20.40
CA LYS A 44 -1.89 -19.36 19.13
C LYS A 44 -1.80 -18.36 17.98
N GLU A 45 -2.13 -17.09 18.22
CA GLU A 45 -2.00 -16.02 17.25
C GLU A 45 -0.56 -15.88 16.73
N VAL A 46 0.41 -15.90 17.65
CA VAL A 46 1.84 -15.83 17.30
C VAL A 46 2.28 -17.04 16.49
N GLU A 47 1.80 -18.25 16.83
CA GLU A 47 2.12 -19.47 16.08
C GLU A 47 1.54 -19.46 14.66
N LEU A 48 0.27 -19.08 14.50
CA LEU A 48 -0.39 -18.97 13.20
C LEU A 48 0.26 -17.91 12.31
N LYS A 49 0.61 -16.75 12.88
CA LYS A 49 1.35 -15.69 12.15
C LYS A 49 2.74 -16.16 11.71
N LYS A 50 3.45 -16.94 12.54
CA LYS A 50 4.74 -17.54 12.18
C LYS A 50 4.60 -18.60 11.09
N GLY A 51 3.52 -19.39 11.09
CA GLY A 51 3.21 -20.36 10.04
C GLY A 51 2.92 -19.69 8.70
N ALA A 52 2.15 -18.60 8.70
CA ALA A 52 1.80 -17.83 7.51
C ALA A 52 2.99 -17.12 6.85
N ALA A 53 4.10 -16.94 7.58
CA ALA A 53 5.33 -16.33 7.08
C ALA A 53 6.23 -17.29 6.26
N LYS A 54 5.83 -18.57 6.10
CA LYS A 54 6.59 -19.57 5.33
C LYS A 54 5.94 -19.83 3.96
N GLY A 55 6.75 -19.84 2.89
CA GLY A 55 6.31 -20.17 1.52
C GLY A 55 6.73 -19.13 0.48
N SER A 56 6.18 -19.23 -0.74
CA SER A 56 6.43 -18.27 -1.83
C SER A 56 5.74 -16.91 -1.59
N LYS A 57 6.18 -15.83 -2.25
CA LYS A 57 5.67 -14.45 -2.03
C LYS A 57 4.15 -14.32 -2.26
N ALA A 58 3.60 -15.03 -3.24
CA ALA A 58 2.17 -15.06 -3.52
C ALA A 58 1.38 -15.85 -2.45
N GLU A 59 1.95 -16.98 -2.02
CA GLU A 59 1.37 -17.86 -1.00
C GLU A 59 1.37 -17.21 0.39
N GLN A 60 2.43 -16.47 0.76
CA GLN A 60 2.50 -15.70 2.00
C GLN A 60 1.40 -14.64 2.07
N LYS A 61 1.11 -13.92 0.96
CA LYS A 61 0.07 -12.88 0.94
C LYS A 61 -1.33 -13.48 1.15
N ALA A 62 -1.63 -14.60 0.51
CA ALA A 62 -2.91 -15.30 0.67
C ALA A 62 -3.06 -15.87 2.09
N LYS A 63 -2.05 -16.60 2.58
CA LYS A 63 -2.06 -17.19 3.93
C LYS A 63 -2.11 -16.14 5.04
N LYS A 64 -1.40 -15.02 4.88
CA LYS A 64 -1.43 -13.92 5.85
C LYS A 64 -2.82 -13.31 5.98
N LYS A 65 -3.51 -13.06 4.85
CA LYS A 65 -4.89 -12.53 4.87
C LYS A 65 -5.86 -13.52 5.54
N GLN A 66 -5.74 -14.81 5.22
CA GLN A 66 -6.57 -15.86 5.82
C GLN A 66 -6.35 -15.98 7.33
N VAL A 67 -5.10 -16.01 7.77
CA VAL A 67 -4.75 -16.09 9.21
C VAL A 67 -5.22 -14.85 9.97
N GLU A 68 -5.12 -13.66 9.39
CA GLU A 68 -5.58 -12.42 10.03
C GLU A 68 -7.11 -12.38 10.23
N GLU A 69 -7.86 -12.85 9.24
CA GLU A 69 -9.32 -12.98 9.33
C GLU A 69 -9.73 -14.02 10.39
N GLU A 70 -9.05 -15.16 10.44
CA GLU A 70 -9.30 -16.21 11.43
C GLU A 70 -9.01 -15.72 12.86
N ILE A 71 -7.91 -15.00 13.09
CA ILE A 71 -7.58 -14.39 14.38
C ILE A 71 -8.66 -13.40 14.83
N SER A 72 -9.12 -12.55 13.90
CA SER A 72 -10.16 -11.57 14.18
C SER A 72 -11.45 -12.27 14.64
N GLN A 73 -11.90 -13.29 13.90
CA GLN A 73 -13.09 -14.07 14.23
C GLN A 73 -12.96 -14.80 15.58
N LEU A 74 -11.81 -15.45 15.85
CA LEU A 74 -11.58 -16.16 17.11
C LEU A 74 -11.56 -15.22 18.31
N SER A 75 -10.94 -14.04 18.17
CA SER A 75 -10.88 -13.04 19.23
C SER A 75 -12.25 -12.42 19.53
N ALA A 76 -13.06 -12.17 18.49
CA ALA A 76 -14.41 -11.64 18.63
C ALA A 76 -15.32 -12.64 19.34
N LYS A 77 -15.31 -13.90 18.91
CA LYS A 77 -16.07 -14.99 19.54
C LYS A 77 -15.69 -15.20 21.01
N LEU A 78 -14.41 -15.10 21.36
CA LEU A 78 -14.00 -15.24 22.77
C LEU A 78 -14.50 -14.06 23.62
N LYS A 79 -14.37 -12.83 23.10
CA LYS A 79 -14.86 -11.63 23.79
C LYS A 79 -16.38 -11.65 23.98
N GLU A 80 -17.12 -12.08 22.96
CA GLU A 80 -18.57 -12.25 23.02
C GLU A 80 -18.95 -13.26 24.10
N LYS A 81 -18.33 -14.45 24.10
CA LYS A 81 -18.54 -15.45 25.17
C LYS A 81 -18.22 -14.91 26.56
N HIS A 82 -17.09 -14.21 26.72
CA HIS A 82 -16.73 -13.61 28.01
C HIS A 82 -17.76 -12.55 28.44
N ALA A 83 -18.27 -11.76 27.50
CA ALA A 83 -19.31 -10.78 27.77
C ALA A 83 -20.66 -11.43 28.14
N GLU A 84 -21.06 -12.51 27.45
CA GLU A 84 -22.25 -13.29 27.74
C GLU A 84 -22.17 -14.00 29.09
N GLU A 85 -21.01 -14.58 29.44
CA GLU A 85 -20.76 -15.22 30.73
C GLU A 85 -20.83 -14.19 31.88
N LEU A 86 -20.27 -12.99 31.67
CA LEU A 86 -20.38 -11.87 32.60
C LEU A 86 -21.81 -11.32 32.72
N ALA A 87 -22.57 -11.29 31.62
CA ALA A 87 -23.95 -10.83 31.61
C ALA A 87 -24.90 -11.84 32.30
N SER A 88 -24.70 -13.14 32.05
CA SER A 88 -25.49 -14.24 32.63
C SER A 88 -25.33 -14.35 34.15
N LEU A 89 -24.20 -13.88 34.70
CA LEU A 89 -23.96 -13.76 36.14
C LEU A 89 -24.58 -12.51 36.78
N GLY A 90 -25.45 -11.79 36.05
CA GLY A 90 -26.32 -10.76 36.63
C GLY A 90 -25.80 -9.33 36.56
N TYR A 91 -25.11 -8.95 35.49
CA TYR A 91 -24.78 -7.54 35.23
C TYR A 91 -25.45 -6.99 33.97
N SER A 92 -26.70 -6.56 34.13
CA SER A 92 -27.37 -5.58 33.25
C SER A 92 -27.81 -4.35 34.06
N ARG A 93 -26.89 -3.38 34.12
CA ARG A 93 -27.08 -1.91 34.09
C ARG A 93 -28.16 -1.25 34.98
N SER A 94 -27.75 -0.71 36.13
CA SER A 94 -28.31 0.53 36.71
C SER A 94 -27.18 1.38 37.32
N ASP A 95 -27.26 2.69 37.08
CA ASP A 95 -26.56 3.81 37.74
C ASP A 95 -25.05 4.02 37.51
N GLY A 96 -24.76 4.73 36.41
CA GLY A 96 -24.21 6.10 36.44
C GLY A 96 -22.83 6.38 37.02
N ASP A 97 -22.46 5.85 38.19
CA ASP A 97 -21.37 6.42 39.00
C ASP A 97 -20.33 5.39 39.48
N ARG A 98 -20.50 4.10 39.13
CA ARG A 98 -19.56 3.02 39.48
C ARG A 98 -18.63 2.58 38.34
N LYS A 99 -18.77 3.13 37.15
CA LYS A 99 -17.99 2.72 35.96
C LYS A 99 -16.50 3.06 36.11
N SER A 100 -16.17 4.16 36.79
CA SER A 100 -14.80 4.54 37.13
C SER A 100 -14.14 3.56 38.10
N ASN A 101 -14.89 2.99 39.04
CA ASN A 101 -14.38 2.05 40.05
C ASN A 101 -14.14 0.63 39.49
N LEU A 102 -14.98 0.17 38.57
CA LEU A 102 -14.75 -1.12 37.90
C LEU A 102 -13.54 -1.07 36.95
N ASP A 103 -13.35 0.07 36.26
CA ASP A 103 -12.19 0.30 35.39
C ASP A 103 -10.87 0.35 36.19
N ASN A 104 -10.91 0.89 37.42
CA ASN A 104 -9.80 0.85 38.37
C ASN A 104 -9.54 -0.55 38.94
N LEU A 105 -10.58 -1.34 39.21
CA LEU A 105 -10.45 -2.73 39.70
C LEU A 105 -9.90 -3.67 38.61
N VAL A 106 -10.31 -3.47 37.35
CA VAL A 106 -9.77 -4.19 36.18
C VAL A 106 -8.30 -3.81 35.92
N LYS A 107 -7.92 -2.54 36.09
CA LYS A 107 -6.51 -2.09 36.07
C LYS A 107 -5.67 -2.70 37.19
N ALA A 108 -6.22 -2.80 38.40
CA ALA A 108 -5.55 -3.42 39.54
C ALA A 108 -5.35 -4.94 39.36
N ILE A 109 -6.36 -5.64 38.82
CA ILE A 109 -6.29 -7.08 38.51
C ILE A 109 -5.32 -7.38 37.36
N ALA A 110 -5.13 -6.44 36.43
CA ALA A 110 -4.12 -6.50 35.37
C ALA A 110 -2.70 -6.14 35.85
N GLY A 111 -2.48 -5.94 37.16
CA GLY A 111 -1.17 -5.65 37.74
C GLY A 111 -0.69 -4.20 37.62
N VAL A 112 -1.59 -3.26 37.29
CA VAL A 112 -1.27 -1.82 37.29
C VAL A 112 -1.66 -1.23 38.65
N SER A 113 -0.66 -0.92 39.46
CA SER A 113 -0.82 -0.29 40.78
C SER A 113 -1.56 1.05 40.66
N VAL A 114 -2.65 1.20 41.42
CA VAL A 114 -3.43 2.45 41.56
C VAL A 114 -3.10 3.06 42.93
N THR A 115 -2.34 4.16 42.95
CA THR A 115 -2.31 5.10 44.07
C THR A 115 -3.01 6.38 43.64
N SER A 116 -4.10 6.72 44.31
CA SER A 116 -4.77 8.01 44.19
C SER A 116 -4.01 9.07 44.98
N GLN A 117 -3.29 9.93 44.26
CA GLN A 117 -2.92 11.28 44.64
C GLN A 117 -3.22 12.18 43.43
N PRO A 118 -3.66 13.44 43.60
CA PRO A 118 -3.69 14.42 42.52
C PRO A 118 -2.26 14.90 42.30
N ASP A 119 -1.39 13.98 41.89
CA ASP A 119 0.01 14.25 41.66
C ASP A 119 0.32 13.96 40.20
N GLN A 120 1.06 14.88 39.60
CA GLN A 120 1.65 14.76 38.29
C GLN A 120 2.43 13.44 38.20
N SER A 121 1.77 12.38 37.75
CA SER A 121 2.36 11.05 37.63
C SER A 121 3.34 11.09 36.47
N LYS A 122 4.58 11.49 36.80
CA LYS A 122 5.71 11.44 35.91
C LYS A 122 5.76 10.04 35.31
N PRO A 123 5.80 9.91 33.97
CA PRO A 123 5.78 8.60 33.32
C PRO A 123 6.91 7.74 33.90
N SER A 124 6.59 6.48 34.23
CA SER A 124 7.53 5.45 34.69
C SER A 124 8.83 5.50 33.90
N LYS A 125 10.00 5.27 34.54
CA LYS A 125 11.32 5.22 33.87
C LYS A 125 11.29 4.37 32.59
N SER A 126 10.51 3.27 32.58
CA SER A 126 10.32 2.39 31.42
C SER A 126 9.44 3.03 30.33
N ALA A 127 8.32 3.65 30.72
CA ALA A 127 7.44 4.37 29.79
C ALA A 127 8.16 5.58 29.16
N LYS A 128 8.96 6.31 29.95
CA LYS A 128 9.80 7.43 29.50
C LYS A 128 10.89 6.97 28.53
N ARG A 129 11.46 5.78 28.75
CA ARG A 129 12.46 5.16 27.86
C ARG A 129 11.85 4.65 26.54
N ARG A 130 10.64 4.08 26.58
CA ARG A 130 9.89 3.66 25.37
C ARG A 130 9.42 4.87 24.56
N GLY A 131 8.88 5.91 25.22
CA GLY A 131 8.50 7.16 24.57
C GLY A 131 9.68 7.86 23.90
N LYS A 132 10.84 7.93 24.58
CA LYS A 132 12.07 8.48 23.99
C LYS A 132 12.57 7.68 22.78
N LYS A 133 12.45 6.34 22.81
CA LYS A 133 12.80 5.48 21.66
C LYS A 133 11.83 5.68 20.49
N ALA A 134 10.53 5.72 20.74
CA ALA A 134 9.52 5.96 19.71
C ALA A 134 9.66 7.35 19.08
N GLN A 135 9.96 8.39 19.88
CA GLN A 135 10.25 9.73 19.37
C GLN A 135 11.55 9.76 18.54
N GLN A 136 12.60 9.05 18.95
CA GLN A 136 13.83 8.94 18.16
C GLN A 136 13.62 8.19 16.84
N GLU A 137 12.79 7.14 16.85
CA GLU A 137 12.47 6.35 15.67
C GLU A 137 11.61 7.15 14.68
N ALA A 138 10.56 7.83 15.17
CA ALA A 138 9.76 8.76 14.37
C ALA A 138 10.60 9.92 13.80
N ALA A 139 11.50 10.51 14.61
CA ALA A 139 12.41 11.55 14.12
C ALA A 139 13.46 11.03 13.13
N ARG A 140 13.81 9.73 13.19
CA ARG A 140 14.69 9.09 12.21
C ARG A 140 13.94 8.82 10.91
N GLU A 141 12.71 8.31 10.98
CA GLU A 141 11.85 8.09 9.82
C GLU A 141 11.50 9.41 9.13
N GLN A 142 11.20 10.47 9.89
CA GLN A 142 11.00 11.81 9.33
C GLN A 142 12.24 12.33 8.60
N ARG A 143 13.45 12.18 9.17
CA ARG A 143 14.69 12.55 8.47
C ARG A 143 14.91 11.76 7.19
N ILE A 144 14.67 10.45 7.21
CA ILE A 144 14.79 9.62 6.00
C ILE A 144 13.76 10.05 4.95
N GLN A 145 12.53 10.36 5.36
CA GLN A 145 11.47 10.79 4.46
C GLN A 145 11.75 12.18 3.88
N GLU A 146 12.26 13.11 4.69
CA GLU A 146 12.71 14.43 4.24
C GLU A 146 13.87 14.29 3.25
N GLU A 147 14.91 13.50 3.57
CA GLU A 147 16.03 13.22 2.67
C GLU A 147 15.55 12.61 1.34
N GLN A 148 14.59 11.67 1.36
CA GLN A 148 14.02 11.10 0.14
C GLN A 148 13.18 12.08 -0.67
N SER A 149 12.43 12.96 0.00
CA SER A 149 11.63 13.99 -0.68
C SER A 149 12.46 15.14 -1.25
N ASN A 150 13.66 15.36 -0.70
CA ASN A 150 14.57 16.41 -1.13
C ASN A 150 15.49 15.97 -2.28
N ILE A 151 15.44 14.68 -2.68
CA ILE A 151 16.07 14.21 -3.90
C ILE A 151 15.15 14.62 -5.06
N ILE A 152 15.42 15.79 -5.61
CA ILE A 152 14.86 16.17 -6.91
C ILE A 152 15.48 15.23 -7.94
N SER A 153 14.64 14.46 -8.62
CA SER A 153 15.07 13.54 -9.68
C SER A 153 15.41 14.33 -10.95
N ASP A 154 16.47 13.96 -11.65
CA ASP A 154 16.85 14.56 -12.94
C ASP A 154 15.68 14.57 -13.93
N ARG A 155 14.85 13.52 -13.88
CA ARG A 155 13.59 13.45 -14.64
C ARG A 155 12.66 14.63 -14.35
N MET A 156 12.45 14.95 -13.08
CA MET A 156 11.52 16.02 -12.70
C MET A 156 12.02 17.38 -13.17
N ILE A 157 13.33 17.60 -13.12
CA ILE A 157 13.97 18.82 -13.60
C ILE A 157 13.77 18.95 -15.12
N GLU A 158 14.03 17.86 -15.86
CA GLU A 158 13.86 17.82 -17.30
C GLU A 158 12.41 18.00 -17.73
N ASP A 159 11.48 17.26 -17.12
CA ASP A 159 10.04 17.34 -17.38
C ASP A 159 9.54 18.77 -17.12
N GLU A 160 9.91 19.39 -15.99
CA GLU A 160 9.50 20.77 -15.66
C GLU A 160 10.08 21.80 -16.63
N GLU A 161 11.35 21.68 -17.00
CA GLU A 161 11.99 22.61 -17.96
C GLU A 161 11.35 22.49 -19.35
N LEU A 162 11.07 21.26 -19.79
CA LEU A 162 10.44 21.01 -21.08
C LEU A 162 8.99 21.51 -21.09
N GLU A 163 8.20 21.18 -20.06
CA GLU A 163 6.82 21.65 -19.94
C GLU A 163 6.75 23.18 -19.97
N ARG A 164 7.65 23.87 -19.26
CA ARG A 164 7.72 25.34 -19.29
C ARG A 164 7.96 25.89 -20.69
N LYS A 165 8.80 25.24 -21.51
CA LYS A 165 9.02 25.63 -22.91
C LYS A 165 7.78 25.35 -23.75
N LEU A 166 7.16 24.19 -23.59
CA LEU A 166 5.96 23.79 -24.34
C LEU A 166 4.75 24.67 -24.03
N GLU A 167 4.59 25.11 -22.79
CA GLU A 167 3.52 26.04 -22.41
C GLU A 167 3.58 27.35 -23.18
N THR A 168 4.77 27.90 -23.39
CA THR A 168 4.94 29.13 -24.20
C THR A 168 4.56 28.93 -25.67
N LEU A 169 4.54 27.69 -26.14
CA LEU A 169 4.16 27.31 -27.50
C LEU A 169 2.72 26.80 -27.60
N GLY A 170 1.98 26.71 -26.48
CA GLY A 170 0.63 26.15 -26.45
C GLY A 170 0.59 24.64 -26.74
N LEU A 171 1.67 23.93 -26.44
CA LEU A 171 1.81 22.49 -26.65
C LEU A 171 1.83 21.75 -25.31
N THR A 172 1.49 20.46 -25.35
CA THR A 172 1.63 19.53 -24.21
C THR A 172 2.19 18.20 -24.69
N VAL A 173 2.85 17.48 -23.78
CA VAL A 173 3.37 16.14 -24.04
C VAL A 173 2.22 15.13 -24.04
N ASN A 174 2.14 14.32 -25.09
CA ASN A 174 1.34 13.10 -25.12
C ASN A 174 2.25 11.90 -24.87
N GLU A 175 2.09 11.26 -23.71
CA GLU A 175 2.95 10.17 -23.25
C GLU A 175 2.86 8.94 -24.17
N ILE A 176 4.01 8.53 -24.69
CA ILE A 176 4.18 7.33 -25.49
C ILE A 176 4.73 6.23 -24.60
N LYS A 177 4.34 4.99 -24.89
CA LYS A 177 4.80 3.81 -24.17
C LYS A 177 6.35 3.76 -24.10
N PRO A 178 6.95 3.56 -22.91
CA PRO A 178 8.40 3.50 -22.74
C PRO A 178 8.96 2.14 -23.16
N ASP A 179 9.01 1.91 -24.47
CA ASP A 179 9.66 0.76 -25.09
C ASP A 179 10.66 1.21 -26.17
N GLY A 180 11.47 0.28 -26.68
CA GLY A 180 12.44 0.56 -27.76
C GLY A 180 11.81 0.93 -29.12
N HIS A 181 10.49 1.14 -29.17
CA HIS A 181 9.78 1.63 -30.35
C HIS A 181 9.22 3.04 -30.15
N CYS A 182 9.56 3.71 -29.04
CA CYS A 182 9.02 5.02 -28.65
C CYS A 182 9.09 6.07 -29.77
N LEU A 183 10.21 6.16 -30.50
CA LEU A 183 10.36 7.07 -31.64
C LEU A 183 9.30 6.82 -32.72
N TYR A 184 9.17 5.59 -33.19
CA TYR A 184 8.21 5.23 -34.24
C TYR A 184 6.77 5.35 -33.78
N ARG A 185 6.48 5.05 -32.50
CA ARG A 185 5.16 5.24 -31.89
C ARG A 185 4.78 6.71 -31.79
N ALA A 186 5.73 7.58 -31.46
CA ALA A 186 5.50 9.01 -31.38
C ALA A 186 5.20 9.60 -32.76
N VAL A 187 5.93 9.15 -33.80
CA VAL A 187 5.66 9.50 -35.20
C VAL A 187 4.29 8.97 -35.66
N GLU A 188 3.96 7.71 -35.38
CA GLU A 188 2.64 7.14 -35.68
C GLU A 188 1.51 7.98 -35.06
N ASN A 189 1.67 8.40 -33.79
CA ASN A 189 0.70 9.26 -33.14
C ASN A 189 0.55 10.62 -33.83
N GLN A 190 1.66 11.27 -34.20
CA GLN A 190 1.64 12.52 -34.96
C GLN A 190 0.97 12.36 -36.33
N LEU A 191 1.29 11.29 -37.07
CA LEU A 191 0.66 11.01 -38.36
C LEU A 191 -0.84 10.78 -38.23
N ALA A 192 -1.29 10.12 -37.15
CA ALA A 192 -2.71 9.98 -36.86
C ALA A 192 -3.38 11.34 -36.63
N LEU A 193 -2.74 12.26 -35.90
CA LEU A 193 -3.26 13.61 -35.66
C LEU A 193 -3.38 14.42 -36.96
N LEU A 194 -2.38 14.30 -37.83
CA LEU A 194 -2.38 14.97 -39.14
C LEU A 194 -3.37 14.36 -40.13
N SER A 195 -3.73 13.08 -39.95
CA SER A 195 -4.60 12.31 -40.86
C SER A 195 -6.03 12.12 -40.32
N HIS A 196 -6.51 13.05 -39.48
CA HIS A 196 -7.87 13.04 -38.91
C HIS A 196 -8.21 11.79 -38.06
N GLY A 197 -7.24 11.26 -37.33
CA GLY A 197 -7.44 10.22 -36.31
C GLY A 197 -7.07 8.80 -36.73
N SER A 198 -6.66 8.57 -37.98
CA SER A 198 -6.15 7.28 -38.44
C SER A 198 -4.76 7.45 -39.03
N SER A 199 -3.74 6.88 -38.38
CA SER A 199 -2.40 6.85 -38.98
C SER A 199 -2.43 5.99 -40.26
N PRO A 200 -1.79 6.44 -41.35
CA PRO A 200 -1.59 5.61 -42.54
C PRO A 200 -0.65 4.43 -42.29
N TYR A 201 0.15 4.49 -41.23
CA TYR A 201 1.15 3.47 -40.90
C TYR A 201 1.15 3.16 -39.41
N THR A 202 1.29 1.90 -39.07
CA THR A 202 1.65 1.46 -37.73
C THR A 202 3.13 1.73 -37.44
N TYR A 203 3.53 1.78 -36.17
CA TYR A 203 4.97 1.89 -35.81
C TYR A 203 5.84 0.79 -36.44
N GLN A 204 5.30 -0.40 -36.70
CA GLN A 204 6.03 -1.50 -37.34
C GLN A 204 6.26 -1.21 -38.82
N GLU A 205 5.21 -0.81 -39.53
CA GLU A 205 5.29 -0.44 -40.94
C GLU A 205 6.21 0.78 -41.14
N LEU A 206 6.12 1.79 -40.26
CA LEU A 206 7.05 2.92 -40.28
C LEU A 206 8.51 2.49 -40.17
N ARG A 207 8.79 1.54 -39.27
CA ARG A 207 10.15 1.00 -39.11
C ARG A 207 10.63 0.31 -40.39
N GLU A 208 9.77 -0.45 -41.05
CA GLU A 208 10.07 -1.10 -42.32
C GLU A 208 10.31 -0.11 -43.46
N VAL A 209 9.43 0.91 -43.57
CA VAL A 209 9.54 1.99 -44.56
C VAL A 209 10.85 2.76 -44.38
N VAL A 210 11.19 3.14 -43.15
CA VAL A 210 12.44 3.83 -42.83
C VAL A 210 13.64 2.95 -43.19
N ALA A 211 13.63 1.66 -42.82
CA ALA A 211 14.72 0.76 -43.14
C ALA A 211 14.89 0.56 -44.66
N ALA A 212 13.78 0.46 -45.41
CA ALA A 212 13.82 0.39 -46.86
C ALA A 212 14.35 1.69 -47.48
N TYR A 213 13.96 2.84 -46.95
CA TYR A 213 14.45 4.14 -47.38
C TYR A 213 15.95 4.29 -47.16
N MET A 214 16.45 3.98 -45.96
CA MET A 214 17.88 4.04 -45.63
C MET A 214 18.73 3.12 -46.52
N ARG A 215 18.25 1.89 -46.80
CA ARG A 215 18.92 0.97 -47.73
C ARG A 215 18.93 1.45 -49.17
N LYS A 216 17.95 2.25 -49.58
CA LYS A 216 17.89 2.83 -50.93
C LYS A 216 18.80 4.06 -51.07
N HIS A 217 19.06 4.76 -49.97
CA HIS A 217 19.81 6.03 -49.93
C HIS A 217 21.09 5.87 -49.10
N VAL A 218 21.82 4.77 -49.30
CA VAL A 218 22.96 4.39 -48.44
C VAL A 218 23.98 5.50 -48.30
N SER A 219 24.30 6.22 -49.39
CA SER A 219 25.25 7.35 -49.39
C SER A 219 24.93 8.41 -48.34
N ASP A 220 23.65 8.65 -48.11
CA ASP A 220 23.16 9.75 -47.27
C ASP A 220 23.21 9.34 -45.79
N PHE A 221 23.12 8.03 -45.51
CA PHE A 221 23.12 7.48 -44.17
C PHE A 221 24.47 6.88 -43.73
N LEU A 222 25.34 6.52 -44.67
CA LEU A 222 26.64 5.90 -44.40
C LEU A 222 27.51 6.71 -43.42
N PRO A 223 27.57 8.06 -43.50
CA PRO A 223 28.33 8.85 -42.52
C PRO A 223 27.86 8.63 -41.07
N PHE A 224 26.60 8.28 -40.86
CA PHE A 224 26.03 8.04 -39.53
C PHE A 224 26.32 6.63 -38.98
N PHE A 225 26.72 5.67 -39.82
CA PHE A 225 27.06 4.30 -39.41
C PHE A 225 28.54 4.10 -39.09
N LEU A 226 29.42 4.89 -39.70
CA LEU A 226 30.88 4.78 -39.54
C LEU A 226 31.42 5.57 -38.33
N LEU A 227 30.53 6.17 -37.53
CA LEU A 227 30.81 7.08 -36.43
C LEU A 227 31.46 6.44 -35.18
N GLU A 228 31.62 5.12 -35.13
CA GLU A 228 32.15 4.48 -33.92
C GLU A 228 33.68 4.48 -33.82
N ASP A 229 34.44 4.62 -34.92
CA ASP A 229 35.91 4.42 -34.84
C ASP A 229 36.82 5.56 -35.33
N GLU A 230 36.51 6.40 -36.33
CA GLU A 230 37.51 7.38 -36.79
C GLU A 230 36.92 8.41 -37.77
N ILE A 231 37.16 9.71 -37.55
CA ILE A 231 37.43 10.79 -38.53
C ILE A 231 36.83 12.16 -38.13
N GLU A 232 37.74 13.13 -37.93
CA GLU A 232 37.54 14.57 -38.11
C GLU A 232 37.09 14.86 -39.56
N GLY A 233 35.80 14.72 -39.82
CA GLY A 233 35.17 15.13 -41.08
C GLY A 233 34.12 16.17 -40.79
N SER A 234 34.10 17.27 -41.55
CA SER A 234 33.06 18.29 -41.50
C SER A 234 31.70 17.67 -41.85
N PHE A 235 31.01 17.11 -40.86
CA PHE A 235 29.58 16.83 -40.94
C PHE A 235 28.84 18.15 -41.20
N PRO A 236 27.70 18.17 -41.90
CA PRO A 236 26.77 19.27 -41.70
C PRO A 236 26.46 19.31 -40.20
N ASP A 237 26.47 20.49 -39.58
CA ASP A 237 26.03 20.66 -38.20
C ASP A 237 24.56 20.19 -38.10
N VAL A 238 24.35 18.92 -37.78
CA VAL A 238 23.04 18.39 -37.44
C VAL A 238 22.82 18.73 -35.98
N GLU A 239 22.46 20.00 -35.76
CA GLU A 239 21.94 20.45 -34.48
C GLU A 239 20.57 19.78 -34.27
N MET A 240 20.55 18.76 -33.41
CA MET A 240 19.33 18.09 -32.99
C MET A 240 18.34 19.14 -32.46
N GLY A 241 17.20 19.32 -33.15
CA GLY A 241 16.20 20.32 -32.82
C GLY A 241 16.01 21.45 -33.85
N LYS A 242 16.83 21.52 -34.91
CA LYS A 242 16.49 22.36 -36.06
C LYS A 242 15.36 21.72 -36.88
N GLU A 243 14.34 22.52 -37.19
CA GLU A 243 13.23 22.12 -38.07
C GLU A 243 13.78 21.66 -39.43
N TYR A 244 13.42 20.46 -39.87
CA TYR A 244 13.72 20.00 -41.22
C TYR A 244 12.87 20.81 -42.21
N LYS A 245 13.50 21.78 -42.88
CA LYS A 245 12.87 22.57 -43.94
C LYS A 245 13.22 21.94 -45.29
N PRO A 246 12.26 21.34 -46.02
CA PRO A 246 12.55 20.82 -47.34
C PRO A 246 12.92 21.97 -48.30
N ASP A 247 14.02 21.82 -49.03
CA ASP A 247 14.65 22.88 -49.83
C ASP A 247 13.88 23.27 -51.12
N SER A 248 12.68 22.75 -51.35
CA SER A 248 11.89 23.06 -52.56
C SER A 248 10.42 22.65 -52.40
N GLY A 249 9.49 23.61 -52.53
CA GLY A 249 8.08 23.28 -52.79
C GLY A 249 7.06 24.20 -52.16
N ASN A 250 6.46 25.03 -53.00
CA ASN A 250 5.29 25.88 -52.77
C ASN A 250 4.09 25.14 -52.12
N GLY A 251 3.64 25.63 -50.96
CA GLY A 251 2.23 25.68 -50.56
C GLY A 251 1.49 24.38 -50.22
N SER A 252 1.53 23.97 -48.95
CA SER A 252 0.34 23.47 -48.24
C SER A 252 0.61 23.61 -46.74
N SER A 253 -0.37 24.04 -45.95
CA SER A 253 -0.26 24.30 -44.50
C SER A 253 0.62 23.26 -43.79
N ASN A 254 1.78 23.71 -43.28
CA ASN A 254 2.86 22.91 -42.69
C ASN A 254 2.37 22.02 -41.54
N SER A 255 1.94 20.81 -41.86
CA SER A 255 1.68 19.76 -40.89
C SER A 255 3.01 19.14 -40.46
N SER A 256 3.77 19.87 -39.65
CA SER A 256 5.03 19.37 -39.08
C SER A 256 4.75 18.30 -38.02
N VAL A 257 5.59 17.27 -37.98
CA VAL A 257 5.56 16.24 -36.94
C VAL A 257 6.32 16.78 -35.73
N MET A 258 5.64 16.91 -34.60
CA MET A 258 6.18 17.49 -33.37
C MET A 258 6.44 16.40 -32.33
N LEU A 259 7.70 16.24 -31.94
CA LEU A 259 8.15 15.26 -30.96
C LEU A 259 8.91 15.94 -29.83
N SER A 260 8.92 15.32 -28.65
CA SER A 260 9.87 15.65 -27.58
C SER A 260 10.80 14.48 -27.33
N TYR A 261 12.07 14.79 -27.07
CA TYR A 261 13.10 13.85 -26.67
C TYR A 261 13.44 14.12 -25.21
N HIS A 262 13.49 13.04 -24.42
CA HIS A 262 13.74 13.06 -22.99
C HIS A 262 14.92 12.14 -22.71
N LYS A 263 15.94 12.65 -22.04
CA LYS A 263 17.15 11.89 -21.71
C LYS A 263 16.98 11.07 -20.43
N HIS A 264 16.17 11.54 -19.48
CA HIS A 264 16.00 10.95 -18.15
C HIS A 264 14.54 10.60 -17.82
N ALA A 265 13.64 10.56 -18.81
CA ALA A 265 12.22 10.25 -18.60
C ALA A 265 11.98 8.90 -17.90
N PHE A 266 12.83 7.90 -18.17
CA PHE A 266 12.72 6.58 -17.56
C PHE A 266 14.08 6.08 -17.10
N GLY A 267 14.09 5.15 -16.14
CA GLY A 267 15.33 4.55 -15.62
C GLY A 267 16.17 3.78 -16.65
N LEU A 268 15.65 3.59 -17.87
CA LEU A 268 16.34 2.99 -19.02
C LEU A 268 17.00 4.02 -19.95
N GLY A 269 16.86 5.32 -19.67
CA GLY A 269 17.46 6.41 -20.43
C GLY A 269 16.49 7.12 -21.38
N GLU A 270 16.94 7.27 -22.63
CA GLU A 270 16.33 8.10 -23.67
C GLU A 270 14.92 7.66 -24.07
N HIS A 271 14.05 8.62 -24.32
CA HIS A 271 12.65 8.37 -24.67
C HIS A 271 12.06 9.47 -25.54
N TYR A 272 11.17 9.08 -26.46
CA TYR A 272 10.46 10.01 -27.34
C TYR A 272 8.98 10.04 -27.01
N ASN A 273 8.42 11.24 -26.94
CA ASN A 273 6.97 11.48 -26.81
C ASN A 273 6.46 12.33 -27.98
N SER A 274 5.14 12.28 -28.18
CA SER A 274 4.44 13.09 -29.17
C SER A 274 4.03 14.44 -28.56
N LEU A 275 4.02 15.53 -29.32
CA LEU A 275 3.54 16.84 -28.85
C LEU A 275 2.20 17.18 -29.47
N VAL A 276 1.23 17.57 -28.64
CA VAL A 276 -0.13 17.90 -29.09
C VAL A 276 -0.52 19.30 -28.64
N PRO A 277 -1.41 20.00 -29.35
CA PRO A 277 -1.98 21.26 -28.88
C PRO A 277 -2.61 21.08 -27.50
N LYS A 278 -2.37 22.05 -26.60
CA LYS A 278 -2.96 22.10 -25.26
C LYS A 278 -4.42 22.54 -25.32
#